data_AF-A0AA35T805-F1
#
_entry.id   AF-A0AA35T805-F1
#
_cell.length_a   1.000
_cell.length_b   1.000
_cell.length_c   1.000
_cell.angle_alpha   90.00
_cell.angle_beta   90.00
_cell.angle_gamma   90.00
#
_symmetry.space_group_name_H-M   'P 1'
#
loop_
_entity.id
_entity.type
_entity.pdbx_description
1 polymer ?
#
loop_
_entity_poly.entity_id
_entity_poly.type
_entity_poly.pdbx_seq_one_letter_code
_entity_poly.pdbx_strand_id
1 'polypeptide(L)'
;MEIEGRSPQGGERGDNEKYEPFELQPSVLEAVASLCPEHEAEEIWRVVGPSLVEQARDLLDEARLHLEIWRELSEDADHVASRGLPEPPLVRERLIQEIRFLANHLRTRGGRLVTHPQNLCFYSTYVSPSLLSLSP
;
A
#
# COMPACT_ATOMS: atom_id res chain seq x y z
N MET A 1 43.16 10.28 24.41
CA MET A 1 41.85 9.89 24.98
C MET A 1 40.81 10.58 24.11
N GLU A 2 40.53 9.98 22.97
CA GLU A 2 39.63 10.51 21.94
C GLU A 2 38.56 9.44 21.76
N ILE A 3 37.33 9.77 22.17
CA ILE A 3 36.20 8.86 22.02
C ILE A 3 35.62 9.19 20.65
N GLU A 4 35.97 8.36 19.67
CA GLU A 4 35.40 8.39 18.33
C GLU A 4 33.87 8.32 18.41
N GLY A 5 33.24 9.24 17.68
CA GLY A 5 31.80 9.32 17.54
C GLY A 5 31.25 8.04 16.93
N ARG A 6 30.51 7.29 17.74
CA ARG A 6 29.71 6.16 17.31
C ARG A 6 28.55 6.70 16.47
N SER A 7 28.70 6.70 15.15
CA SER A 7 27.58 6.87 14.22
C SER A 7 26.53 5.79 14.50
N PRO A 8 25.24 6.14 14.64
CA PRO A 8 24.20 5.14 14.70
C PRO A 8 24.11 4.48 13.32
N GLN A 9 24.46 3.20 13.27
CA GLN A 9 24.17 2.33 12.15
C GLN A 9 22.64 2.37 11.93
N GLY A 10 22.22 3.09 10.90
CA GLY A 10 20.90 2.90 10.33
C GLY A 10 20.84 1.46 9.86
N GLY A 11 19.95 0.68 10.47
CA GLY A 11 19.75 -0.72 10.12
C GLY A 11 19.44 -0.83 8.63
N GLU A 12 20.36 -1.43 7.90
CA GLU A 12 20.13 -2.01 6.58
C GLU A 12 19.05 -3.08 6.75
N ARG A 13 17.79 -2.70 6.57
CA ARG A 13 16.68 -3.63 6.62
C ARG A 13 16.54 -4.27 5.26
N GLY A 14 17.17 -5.43 5.13
CA GLY A 14 16.65 -6.58 4.41
C GLY A 14 16.71 -6.49 2.91
N ASP A 15 17.76 -7.10 2.36
CA ASP A 15 17.72 -8.02 1.22
C ASP A 15 16.94 -7.52 -0.01
N ASN A 16 17.73 -7.02 -0.96
CA ASN A 16 17.37 -6.97 -2.37
C ASN A 16 17.13 -8.41 -2.84
N GLU A 17 15.94 -8.95 -2.55
CA GLU A 17 15.50 -10.28 -2.92
C GLU A 17 15.51 -10.33 -4.46
N LYS A 18 16.56 -10.96 -5.02
CA LYS A 18 16.64 -11.18 -6.46
C LYS A 18 15.46 -12.07 -6.83
N TYR A 19 14.44 -11.49 -7.45
CA TYR A 19 13.37 -12.25 -8.07
C TYR A 19 13.99 -13.10 -9.16
N GLU A 20 13.99 -14.42 -8.95
CA GLU A 20 14.24 -15.36 -10.02
C GLU A 20 13.13 -15.23 -11.08
N PRO A 21 13.45 -15.29 -12.38
CA PRO A 21 12.45 -15.26 -13.43
C PRO A 21 11.41 -16.36 -13.21
N PHE A 22 10.13 -16.03 -13.38
CA PHE A 22 9.07 -17.02 -13.33
C PHE A 22 9.22 -18.02 -14.47
N GLU A 23 9.45 -19.29 -14.13
CA GLU A 23 9.49 -20.39 -15.08
C GLU A 23 8.15 -21.11 -15.12
N LEU A 24 7.58 -21.24 -16.32
CA LEU A 24 6.33 -21.96 -16.52
C LEU A 24 6.54 -23.44 -16.25
N GLN A 25 5.76 -24.00 -15.32
CA GLN A 25 5.75 -25.44 -15.10
C GLN A 25 5.02 -26.14 -16.25
N PRO A 26 5.44 -27.35 -16.65
CA PRO A 26 4.76 -28.12 -17.69
C PRO A 26 3.32 -28.41 -17.26
N SER A 27 2.41 -28.32 -18.22
CA SER A 27 0.99 -28.58 -17.96
C SER A 27 0.76 -30.05 -17.60
N VAL A 28 -0.35 -30.34 -16.91
CA VAL A 28 -0.80 -31.73 -16.68
C VAL A 28 -0.90 -32.50 -18.01
N LEU A 29 -1.27 -31.81 -19.08
CA LEU A 29 -1.35 -32.35 -20.44
C LEU A 29 0.02 -32.84 -20.94
N GLU A 30 1.02 -32.01 -20.76
CA GLU A 30 2.41 -32.26 -21.16
C GLU A 30 3.06 -33.33 -20.29
N ALA A 31 2.74 -33.35 -19.00
CA ALA A 31 3.16 -34.41 -18.08
C ALA A 31 2.57 -35.77 -18.48
N VAL A 32 1.28 -35.84 -18.81
CA VAL A 32 0.64 -37.08 -19.27
C VAL A 32 1.24 -37.54 -20.61
N ALA A 33 1.44 -36.63 -21.56
CA ALA A 33 2.01 -36.96 -22.86
C ALA A 33 3.47 -37.45 -22.79
N SER A 34 4.25 -36.97 -21.81
CA SER A 34 5.67 -37.35 -21.67
C SER A 34 5.91 -38.62 -20.85
N LEU A 35 4.98 -38.99 -19.97
CA LEU A 35 5.16 -40.10 -19.04
C LEU A 35 4.33 -41.34 -19.38
N CYS A 36 3.26 -41.19 -20.16
CA CYS A 36 2.25 -42.22 -20.36
C CYS A 36 2.27 -42.81 -21.78
N PRO A 37 2.22 -44.15 -21.93
CA PRO A 37 1.98 -44.78 -23.22
C PRO A 37 0.65 -44.33 -23.85
N GLU A 38 0.58 -44.23 -25.18
CA GLU A 38 -0.60 -43.69 -25.89
C GLU A 38 -1.93 -44.37 -25.52
N HIS A 39 -1.91 -45.68 -25.25
CA HIS A 39 -3.11 -46.46 -24.89
C HIS A 39 -3.65 -46.16 -23.48
N GLU A 40 -2.78 -45.76 -22.55
CA GLU A 40 -3.18 -45.35 -21.20
C GLU A 40 -3.56 -43.87 -21.16
N ALA A 41 -2.94 -43.05 -22.03
CA ALA A 41 -3.23 -41.62 -22.12
C ALA A 41 -4.71 -41.36 -22.39
N GLU A 42 -5.35 -42.12 -23.30
CA GLU A 42 -6.79 -41.98 -23.58
C GLU A 42 -7.65 -42.22 -22.35
N GLU A 43 -7.31 -43.22 -21.53
CA GLU A 43 -8.03 -43.54 -20.30
C GLU A 43 -7.85 -42.45 -19.24
N ILE A 44 -6.62 -41.95 -19.08
CA ILE A 44 -6.33 -40.82 -18.20
C ILE A 44 -7.09 -39.57 -18.65
N TRP A 45 -7.14 -39.29 -19.96
CA TRP A 45 -7.90 -38.17 -20.51
C TRP A 45 -9.39 -38.26 -20.22
N ARG A 46 -9.97 -39.46 -20.34
CA ARG A 46 -11.37 -39.70 -20.05
C ARG A 46 -11.71 -39.40 -18.58
N VAL A 47 -10.78 -39.63 -17.66
CA VAL A 47 -10.98 -39.39 -16.22
C VAL A 47 -10.66 -37.95 -15.81
N VAL A 48 -9.52 -37.42 -16.25
CA VAL A 48 -8.97 -36.13 -15.78
C VAL A 48 -9.40 -34.96 -16.65
N GLY A 49 -9.59 -35.20 -17.96
CA GLY A 49 -9.91 -34.18 -18.95
C GLY A 49 -11.14 -33.32 -18.61
N PRO A 50 -12.29 -33.90 -18.21
CA PRO A 50 -13.47 -33.12 -17.85
C PRO A 50 -13.19 -32.13 -16.71
N SER A 51 -12.46 -32.58 -15.67
CA SER A 51 -12.10 -31.71 -14.54
C SER A 51 -11.14 -30.61 -14.94
N LEU A 52 -10.16 -30.88 -15.81
CA LEU A 52 -9.25 -29.85 -16.33
C LEU A 52 -10.00 -28.79 -17.15
N VAL A 53 -11.01 -29.20 -17.92
CA VAL A 53 -11.84 -28.26 -18.69
C VAL A 53 -12.66 -27.37 -17.76
N GLU A 54 -13.22 -27.92 -16.69
CA GLU A 54 -13.94 -27.15 -15.67
C GLU A 54 -13.00 -26.15 -14.97
N GLN A 55 -11.86 -26.61 -14.49
CA GLN A 55 -10.86 -25.74 -13.85
C GLN A 55 -10.37 -24.63 -14.78
N ALA A 56 -10.16 -24.92 -16.06
CA ALA A 56 -9.76 -23.92 -17.04
C ALA A 56 -10.86 -22.85 -17.28
N ARG A 57 -12.14 -23.24 -17.19
CA ARG A 57 -13.26 -22.31 -17.27
C ARG A 57 -13.33 -21.42 -16.03
N ASP A 58 -13.23 -22.01 -14.84
CA ASP A 58 -13.24 -21.28 -13.58
C ASP A 58 -12.10 -20.25 -13.54
N LEU A 59 -10.89 -20.66 -13.94
CA LEU A 59 -9.74 -19.78 -14.02
C LEU A 59 -9.94 -18.64 -15.02
N LEU A 60 -10.55 -18.93 -16.18
CA LEU A 60 -10.85 -17.90 -17.18
C LEU A 60 -11.86 -16.88 -16.64
N ASP A 61 -12.87 -17.34 -15.91
CA ASP A 61 -13.89 -16.45 -15.34
C ASP A 61 -13.32 -15.61 -14.19
N GLU A 62 -12.44 -16.17 -13.36
CA GLU A 62 -11.68 -15.40 -12.36
C GLU A 62 -10.76 -14.35 -13.01
N ALA A 63 -10.03 -14.73 -14.07
CA ALA A 63 -9.17 -13.79 -14.79
C ALA A 63 -9.97 -12.64 -15.41
N ARG A 64 -11.19 -12.92 -15.92
CA ARG A 64 -12.11 -11.90 -16.42
C ARG A 64 -12.58 -10.96 -15.31
N LEU A 65 -12.94 -11.51 -14.15
CA LEU A 65 -13.32 -10.71 -12.98
C LEU A 65 -12.17 -9.78 -12.55
N HIS A 66 -10.94 -10.28 -12.48
CA HIS A 66 -9.78 -9.45 -12.17
C HIS A 66 -9.53 -8.34 -13.19
N LEU A 67 -9.71 -8.63 -14.49
CA LEU A 67 -9.62 -7.60 -15.53
C LEU A 67 -10.71 -6.54 -15.40
N GLU A 68 -11.93 -6.94 -15.02
CA GLU A 68 -13.04 -6.02 -14.78
C GLU A 68 -12.76 -5.11 -13.58
N ILE A 69 -12.34 -5.66 -12.44
CA ILE A 69 -11.93 -4.89 -11.27
C ILE A 69 -10.81 -3.91 -11.62
N TRP A 70 -9.81 -4.36 -12.37
CA TRP A 70 -8.70 -3.50 -12.77
C TRP A 70 -9.14 -2.38 -13.70
N ARG A 71 -10.07 -2.65 -14.62
CA ARG A 71 -10.65 -1.64 -15.51
C ARG A 71 -11.43 -0.59 -14.71
N GLU A 72 -12.31 -1.02 -13.81
CA GLU A 72 -13.08 -0.10 -12.95
C GLU A 72 -12.15 0.78 -12.11
N LEU A 73 -11.13 0.18 -11.48
CA LEU A 73 -10.14 0.92 -10.70
C LEU A 73 -9.34 1.91 -11.56
N SER A 74 -8.97 1.53 -12.78
CA SER A 74 -8.20 2.39 -13.68
C SER A 74 -9.03 3.55 -14.22
N GLU A 75 -10.30 3.30 -14.54
CA GLU A 75 -11.25 4.35 -14.95
C GLU A 75 -11.47 5.37 -13.82
N ASP A 76 -11.65 4.89 -12.58
CA ASP A 76 -11.75 5.73 -11.39
C ASP A 76 -10.43 6.47 -11.10
N ALA A 77 -9.29 5.80 -11.26
CA ALA A 77 -7.97 6.41 -11.07
C ALA A 77 -7.70 7.51 -12.10
N ASP A 78 -8.09 7.34 -13.36
CA ASP A 78 -7.96 8.37 -14.39
C ASP A 78 -8.89 9.57 -14.11
N HIS A 79 -10.06 9.32 -13.53
CA HIS A 79 -10.99 10.37 -13.09
C HIS A 79 -10.48 11.14 -11.86
N VAL A 80 -9.76 10.48 -10.95
CA VAL A 80 -9.14 11.09 -9.77
C VAL A 80 -7.83 11.80 -10.12
N ALA A 81 -7.00 11.22 -11.00
CA ALA A 81 -5.74 11.81 -11.45
C ALA A 81 -5.96 13.07 -12.29
N SER A 82 -7.02 13.12 -13.11
CA SER A 82 -7.37 14.31 -13.90
C SER A 82 -7.95 15.46 -13.09
N ARG A 83 -8.53 15.19 -11.90
CA ARG A 83 -9.10 16.22 -11.03
C ARG A 83 -8.11 16.77 -10.00
N GLY A 84 -6.98 16.09 -9.81
CA GLY A 84 -6.16 16.25 -8.62
C GLY A 84 -6.96 15.82 -7.39
N LEU A 85 -6.32 15.23 -6.39
CA LEU A 85 -6.98 15.08 -5.10
C LEU A 85 -7.40 16.49 -4.65
N PRO A 86 -8.70 16.77 -4.39
CA PRO A 86 -9.06 18.06 -3.85
C PRO A 86 -8.33 18.18 -2.53
N GLU A 87 -7.42 19.14 -2.41
CA GLU A 87 -6.81 19.46 -1.13
C GLU A 87 -7.96 19.66 -0.14
N PRO A 88 -8.02 18.91 0.97
CA PRO A 88 -9.07 19.13 1.94
C PRO A 88 -9.02 20.61 2.33
N PRO A 89 -10.12 21.38 2.20
CA PRO A 89 -10.09 22.83 2.39
C PRO A 89 -9.52 23.19 3.77
N LEU A 90 -9.82 22.36 4.77
CA LEU A 90 -9.31 22.45 6.13
C LEU A 90 -7.79 22.26 6.23
N VAL A 91 -7.16 21.41 5.40
CA VAL A 91 -5.71 21.18 5.39
C VAL A 91 -4.99 22.38 4.80
N ARG A 92 -5.53 22.96 3.72
CA ARG A 92 -4.99 24.18 3.11
C ARG A 92 -5.10 25.38 4.06
N GLU A 93 -6.25 25.56 4.70
CA GLU A 93 -6.47 26.63 5.69
C GLU A 93 -5.56 26.48 6.90
N ARG A 94 -5.41 25.25 7.42
CA ARG A 94 -4.49 24.94 8.50
C ARG A 94 -3.03 25.21 8.10
N LEU A 95 -2.61 24.80 6.90
CA LEU A 95 -1.25 25.06 6.41
C LEU A 95 -0.98 26.56 6.28
N ILE A 96 -1.95 27.34 5.79
CA ILE A 96 -1.86 28.81 5.74
C ILE A 96 -1.72 29.39 7.15
N GLN A 97 -2.46 28.88 8.13
CA GLN A 97 -2.35 29.32 9.52
C GLN A 97 -0.98 28.97 10.11
N GLU A 98 -0.48 27.76 9.90
CA GLU A 98 0.84 27.31 10.38
C GLU A 98 1.98 28.12 9.73
N ILE A 99 1.91 28.39 8.42
CA ILE A 99 2.89 29.23 7.73
C ILE A 99 2.85 30.67 8.25
N ARG A 100 1.65 31.24 8.48
CA ARG A 100 1.50 32.58 9.07
C ARG A 100 2.04 32.62 10.50
N PHE A 101 1.79 31.59 11.28
CA PHE A 101 2.31 31.44 12.63
C PHE A 101 3.84 31.39 12.61
N LEU A 102 4.43 30.54 11.76
CA LEU A 102 5.87 30.44 11.57
C LEU A 102 6.48 31.77 11.11
N ALA A 103 5.89 32.43 10.12
CA ALA A 103 6.36 33.72 9.63
C ALA A 103 6.32 34.81 10.73
N ASN A 104 5.26 34.84 11.54
CA ASN A 104 5.17 35.73 12.68
C ASN A 104 6.20 35.36 13.76
N HIS A 105 6.42 34.07 14.00
CA HIS A 105 7.42 33.59 14.96
C HIS A 105 8.84 33.96 14.52
N LEU A 106 9.15 33.85 13.22
CA LEU A 106 10.42 34.27 12.64
C LEU A 106 10.59 35.80 12.64
N ARG A 107 9.53 36.58 12.37
CA ARG A 107 9.57 38.04 12.53
C ARG A 107 9.80 38.47 13.98
N THR A 108 9.17 37.77 14.92
CA THR A 108 9.30 38.03 16.36
C THR A 108 10.70 37.63 16.86
N ARG A 109 11.25 36.50 16.38
CA ARG A 109 12.60 36.01 16.72
C ARG A 109 13.72 36.74 16.00
N GLY A 110 13.47 37.28 14.81
CA GLY A 110 14.40 38.17 14.10
C GLY A 110 14.71 39.46 14.86
N GLY A 111 13.96 39.76 15.94
CA GLY A 111 14.24 40.85 16.87
C GLY A 111 14.88 40.43 18.21
N ARG A 112 14.95 39.14 18.58
CA ARG A 112 15.58 38.67 19.83
C ARG A 112 15.69 37.14 19.87
N LEU A 113 16.93 36.65 19.79
CA LEU A 113 17.32 35.38 20.40
C LEU A 113 17.17 35.51 21.91
N VAL A 114 16.13 34.91 22.49
CA VAL A 114 16.14 34.49 23.89
C VAL A 114 15.60 33.06 23.94
N THR A 115 16.51 32.14 24.22
CA THR A 115 16.25 30.76 24.60
C THR A 115 15.47 30.72 25.90
N HIS A 116 14.27 30.13 25.93
CA HIS A 116 13.76 29.51 27.16
C HIS A 116 12.88 28.29 26.85
N PRO A 117 13.02 27.17 27.60
CA PRO A 117 12.51 25.87 27.22
C PRO A 117 11.26 25.53 28.04
N GLN A 118 10.10 26.04 27.70
CA GLN A 118 8.81 25.58 28.24
C GLN A 118 7.77 25.75 27.14
N ASN A 119 6.92 24.74 26.94
CA ASN A 119 5.84 24.59 25.95
C ASN A 119 6.07 23.52 24.86
N LEU A 120 7.00 22.60 25.10
CA LEU A 120 6.71 21.19 24.86
C LEU A 120 5.74 20.76 25.97
N CYS A 121 4.44 20.74 25.69
CA CYS A 121 3.40 19.95 26.37
C CYS A 121 2.01 20.47 25.98
N PHE A 122 1.42 19.95 24.90
CA PHE A 122 -0.04 19.69 24.82
C PHE A 122 -0.36 18.61 23.76
N TYR A 123 0.58 17.69 23.50
CA TYR A 123 0.25 16.36 22.97
C TYR A 123 -0.02 15.42 24.15
N SER A 124 -1.16 15.60 24.82
CA SER A 124 -1.76 14.66 25.78
C SER A 124 -3.06 15.33 26.23
N THR A 125 -4.26 14.86 25.93
CA THR A 125 -4.76 13.50 26.11
C THR A 125 -5.94 13.23 25.17
N TYR A 126 -5.98 12.02 24.62
CA TYR A 126 -7.23 11.36 24.24
C TYR A 126 -8.12 11.24 25.49
N VAL A 127 -9.30 11.87 25.49
CA VAL A 127 -10.52 11.33 26.12
C VAL A 127 -11.74 11.93 25.41
N SER A 128 -12.41 11.15 24.55
CA SER A 128 -13.86 11.33 24.32
C SER A 128 -14.58 10.84 25.57
N PRO A 129 -15.60 11.57 26.05
CA PRO A 129 -16.91 10.93 26.06
C PRO A 129 -18.06 11.93 25.85
N SER A 130 -18.97 11.55 24.97
CA SER A 130 -20.39 11.86 25.10
C SER A 130 -20.83 11.76 26.57
N LEU A 131 -21.62 12.73 27.05
CA LEU A 131 -22.34 12.82 28.34
C LEU A 131 -21.99 14.08 29.15
N LEU A 132 -22.52 15.25 28.75
CA LEU A 132 -23.13 16.17 29.72
C LEU A 132 -24.32 16.85 29.02
N SER A 133 -25.50 16.32 29.35
CA SER A 133 -26.81 16.83 29.03
C SER A 133 -27.15 18.07 29.87
N LEU A 134 -28.29 18.69 29.52
CA LEU A 134 -29.11 19.66 30.27
C LEU A 134 -28.80 21.15 30.05
N SER A 135 -29.69 21.77 29.25
CA SER A 135 -30.48 23.01 29.44
C SER A 135 -29.96 24.11 30.38
N PRO A 136 -30.30 25.37 30.09
CA PRO A 136 -31.66 25.87 30.36
C PRO A 136 -32.53 25.99 29.11
#